data_AF-A0A2C0ZJK4-F1
#
_entry.id   AF-A0A2C0ZJK4-F1
#
_cell.length_a   1.000
_cell.length_b   1.000
_cell.length_c   1.000
_cell.angle_alpha   90.00
_cell.angle_beta   90.00
_cell.angle_gamma   90.00
#
_symmetry.space_group_name_H-M   'P 1'
#
loop_
_entity.id
_entity.type
_entity.pdbx_description
1 polymer ?
#
loop_
_entity_poly.entity_id
_entity_poly.type
_entity_poly.pdbx_seq_one_letter_code
_entity_poly.pdbx_strand_id
1 'polypeptide(L)'
;MENKPLVNVEHFALKKLKVYRESIFRFLLRAIMASIFIGFGVIVAFKSSNFFNEHSLFAFPMAAITFGVAILLIAYGGTDLFVGNIFYFAFTAIRGKMKWPEVFHLWLITYLGNIIGTFCFSLLIHLSGLYNDPTVKWISICMHHQANNIIDAF
;
A
#
# COMPACT_ATOMS: atom_id res chain seq x y z
N MET A 1 17.16 17.81 -19.32
CA MET A 1 17.30 16.45 -18.74
C MET A 1 16.10 16.06 -17.85
N GLU A 2 15.03 16.88 -17.82
CA GLU A 2 13.93 16.80 -16.86
C GLU A 2 12.84 15.75 -17.20
N ASN A 3 12.74 15.33 -18.47
CA ASN A 3 11.70 14.39 -18.91
C ASN A 3 12.02 12.91 -18.63
N LYS A 4 13.27 12.57 -18.29
CA LYS A 4 13.70 11.18 -18.03
C LYS A 4 12.83 10.45 -16.98
N PRO A 5 12.50 11.02 -15.80
CA PRO A 5 11.61 10.37 -14.84
C PRO A 5 10.20 10.11 -15.40
N LEU A 6 9.64 11.04 -16.18
CA LEU A 6 8.31 10.89 -16.77
C LEU A 6 8.27 9.77 -17.82
N VAL A 7 9.34 9.62 -18.62
CA VAL A 7 9.50 8.48 -19.54
C VAL A 7 9.55 7.16 -18.77
N ASN A 8 10.19 7.14 -17.59
CA ASN A 8 10.21 5.94 -16.75
C ASN A 8 8.81 5.61 -16.19
N VAL A 9 7.99 6.61 -15.86
CA VAL A 9 6.60 6.40 -15.45
C VAL A 9 5.81 5.68 -16.54
N GLU A 10 5.92 6.14 -17.80
CA GLU A 10 5.31 5.47 -18.95
C GLU A 10 5.82 4.03 -19.10
N HIS A 11 7.14 3.84 -18.99
CA HIS A 11 7.76 2.52 -19.09
C HIS A 11 7.25 1.54 -18.03
N PHE A 12 7.18 1.97 -16.76
CA PHE A 12 6.70 1.13 -15.67
C PHE A 12 5.21 0.81 -15.79
N ALA A 13 4.39 1.77 -16.23
CA ALA A 13 2.97 1.55 -16.49
C ALA A 13 2.75 0.48 -17.58
N LEU A 14 3.48 0.58 -18.70
CA LEU A 14 3.41 -0.41 -19.79
C LEU A 14 3.92 -1.79 -19.36
N LYS A 15 4.95 -1.85 -18.51
CA LYS A 15 5.43 -3.11 -17.93
C LYS A 15 4.35 -3.78 -17.07
N LYS A 16 3.65 -3.01 -16.22
CA LYS A 16 2.53 -3.50 -15.41
C LYS A 16 1.35 -3.98 -16.28
N LEU A 17 1.01 -3.22 -17.33
CA LEU A 17 0.00 -3.61 -18.31
C LEU A 17 0.35 -4.93 -19.01
N LYS A 18 1.63 -5.13 -19.38
CA LYS A 18 2.11 -6.38 -19.96
C LYS A 18 1.88 -7.56 -18.99
N VAL A 19 2.27 -7.42 -17.72
CA VAL A 19 2.04 -8.46 -16.70
C VAL A 19 0.56 -8.80 -16.57
N TYR A 20 -0.31 -7.80 -16.55
CA TYR A 20 -1.77 -8.00 -16.51
C TYR A 20 -2.28 -8.78 -17.73
N ARG A 21 -1.86 -8.40 -18.95
CA ARG A 21 -2.28 -9.05 -20.20
C ARG A 21 -1.76 -10.49 -20.30
N GLU A 22 -0.59 -10.78 -19.77
CA GLU A 22 -0.07 -12.15 -19.74
C GLU A 22 -0.74 -13.02 -18.68
N SER A 23 -1.06 -12.46 -17.51
CA SER A 23 -1.78 -13.17 -16.45
C SER A 23 -2.40 -12.22 -15.43
N ILE A 24 -3.73 -12.19 -15.43
CA ILE A 24 -4.53 -11.47 -14.43
C ILE A 24 -4.18 -11.98 -13.02
N PHE A 25 -3.99 -13.30 -12.87
CA PHE A 25 -3.65 -13.91 -11.58
C PHE A 25 -2.29 -13.42 -11.05
N ARG A 26 -1.24 -13.35 -11.89
CA ARG A 26 0.06 -12.80 -11.47
C ARG A 26 -0.04 -11.33 -11.09
N PHE A 27 -0.82 -10.55 -11.84
CA PHE A 27 -1.05 -9.15 -11.51
C PHE A 27 -1.81 -8.98 -10.18
N LEU A 28 -2.84 -9.80 -9.94
CA LEU A 28 -3.59 -9.83 -8.70
C LEU A 28 -2.71 -10.21 -7.49
N LEU A 29 -1.86 -11.24 -7.62
CA LEU A 29 -0.93 -11.62 -6.57
C LEU A 29 0.04 -10.49 -6.21
N ARG A 30 0.55 -9.76 -7.22
CA ARG A 30 1.39 -8.57 -6.99
C ARG A 30 0.64 -7.48 -6.21
N ALA A 31 -0.67 -7.33 -6.40
CA ALA A 31 -1.49 -6.41 -5.63
C ALA A 31 -1.76 -6.91 -4.19
N ILE A 32 -2.03 -8.21 -4.01
CA ILE A 32 -2.19 -8.83 -2.69
C ILE A 32 -0.91 -8.64 -1.85
N MET A 33 0.26 -8.90 -2.44
CA MET A 33 1.55 -8.74 -1.76
C MET A 33 1.83 -7.30 -1.34
N ALA A 34 1.38 -6.29 -2.11
CA ALA A 34 1.57 -4.88 -1.76
C ALA A 34 0.92 -4.55 -0.40
N SER A 35 -0.31 -5.04 -0.17
CA SER A 35 -1.01 -4.82 1.10
C SER A 35 -0.37 -5.57 2.26
N ILE A 36 0.17 -6.76 2.04
CA ILE A 36 0.91 -7.50 3.06
C ILE A 36 2.14 -6.70 3.49
N PHE A 37 2.90 -6.12 2.56
CA PHE A 37 4.05 -5.28 2.88
C PHE A 37 3.66 -4.00 3.63
N ILE A 38 2.59 -3.32 3.21
CA ILE A 38 2.04 -2.17 3.96
C ILE A 38 1.63 -2.61 5.37
N GLY A 39 0.94 -3.74 5.51
CA GLY A 39 0.49 -4.26 6.80
C GLY A 39 1.64 -4.50 7.76
N PHE A 40 2.73 -5.12 7.30
CA PHE A 40 3.95 -5.23 8.09
C PHE A 40 4.52 -3.86 8.47
N GLY A 41 4.57 -2.93 7.52
CA GLY A 41 5.01 -1.55 7.76
C GLY A 41 4.25 -0.86 8.87
N VAL A 42 2.92 -0.97 8.85
CA VAL A 42 2.03 -0.41 9.87
C VAL A 42 2.37 -1.01 11.23
N ILE A 43 2.41 -2.34 11.35
CA ILE A 43 2.70 -2.98 12.65
C ILE A 43 4.06 -2.55 13.19
N VAL A 44 5.10 -2.57 12.36
CA VAL A 44 6.45 -2.18 12.80
C VAL A 44 6.49 -0.71 13.19
N ALA A 45 5.83 0.17 12.43
CA ALA A 45 5.76 1.60 12.75
C ALA A 45 5.08 1.87 14.09
N PHE A 46 3.95 1.21 14.35
CA PHE A 46 3.24 1.36 15.62
C PHE A 46 4.02 0.75 16.80
N LYS A 47 4.63 -0.43 16.64
CA LYS A 47 5.47 -1.02 17.70
C LYS A 47 6.69 -0.14 18.00
N SER A 48 7.33 0.40 16.96
CA SER A 48 8.48 1.27 17.14
C SER A 48 8.11 2.62 17.75
N SER A 49 6.94 3.18 17.42
CA SER A 49 6.44 4.41 18.03
C SER A 49 6.16 4.22 19.52
N ASN A 50 5.45 3.14 19.87
CA ASN A 50 5.11 2.78 21.24
C ASN A 50 6.34 2.55 22.13
N PHE A 51 7.46 2.09 21.56
CA PHE A 51 8.72 1.94 22.30
C PHE A 51 9.25 3.27 22.87
N PHE A 52 9.00 4.40 22.19
CA PHE A 52 9.51 5.70 22.61
C PHE A 52 8.63 6.43 23.65
N ASN A 53 7.54 5.84 24.15
CA ASN A 53 6.45 6.52 24.89
C ASN A 53 5.76 7.63 24.07
N GLU A 54 4.44 7.76 24.20
CA GLU A 54 3.59 8.66 23.41
C GLU A 54 3.99 10.15 23.51
N HIS A 55 4.73 10.54 24.56
CA HIS A 55 5.19 11.91 24.81
C HIS A 55 6.59 12.21 24.28
N SER A 56 7.29 11.25 23.69
CA SER A 56 8.63 11.47 23.16
C SER A 56 8.59 12.09 21.78
N LEU A 57 9.44 13.10 21.58
CA LEU A 57 9.69 13.73 20.28
C LEU A 57 10.14 12.74 19.19
N PHE A 58 10.64 11.57 19.59
CA PHE A 58 11.18 10.55 18.67
C PHE A 58 10.16 9.52 18.19
N ALA A 59 8.96 9.45 18.80
CA ALA A 59 7.94 8.46 18.45
C ALA A 59 7.49 8.57 16.98
N PHE A 60 7.12 9.78 16.53
CA PHE A 60 6.67 10.03 15.16
C PHE A 60 7.79 9.86 14.10
N PRO A 61 9.00 10.42 14.26
CA PRO A 61 10.10 10.17 13.33
C PRO A 61 10.40 8.68 13.16
N MET A 62 10.39 7.92 14.25
CA MET A 62 10.69 6.50 14.18
C MET A 62 9.60 5.70 13.46
N ALA A 63 8.32 6.03 13.71
CA ALA A 63 7.21 5.48 12.94
C ALA A 63 7.33 5.80 11.43
N ALA A 64 7.73 7.03 11.08
CA ALA A 64 7.90 7.45 9.69
C ALA A 64 9.04 6.70 8.98
N ILE A 65 10.19 6.55 9.64
CA ILE A 65 11.34 5.82 9.08
C ILE A 65 10.98 4.35 8.84
N THR A 66 10.39 3.70 9.84
CA THR A 66 10.01 2.28 9.76
C THR A 66 8.90 2.04 8.74
N PHE A 67 7.91 2.93 8.64
CA PHE A 67 6.92 2.88 7.57
C PHE A 67 7.54 3.09 6.18
N GLY A 68 8.56 3.96 6.07
CA GLY A 68 9.33 4.17 4.85
C GLY A 68 9.96 2.89 4.31
N VAL A 69 10.39 1.98 5.19
CA VAL A 69 10.90 0.65 4.79
C VAL A 69 9.82 -0.17 4.08
N ALA A 70 8.56 -0.09 4.49
CA ALA A 70 7.46 -0.78 3.82
C ALA A 70 7.22 -0.26 2.39
N ILE A 71 7.35 1.05 2.18
CA ILE A 71 7.31 1.63 0.83
C ILE A 71 8.48 1.13 -0.03
N LEU A 72 9.67 0.98 0.56
CA LEU A 72 10.82 0.39 -0.14
C LEU A 72 10.55 -1.08 -0.51
N LEU A 73 9.95 -1.88 0.38
CA LEU A 73 9.57 -3.26 0.08
C LEU A 73 8.60 -3.34 -1.10
N ILE A 74 7.66 -2.40 -1.21
CA ILE A 74 6.73 -2.35 -2.34
C ILE A 74 7.47 -2.05 -3.64
N ALA A 75 8.37 -1.06 -3.61
CA ALA A 75 9.15 -0.62 -4.76
C ALA A 75 10.11 -1.72 -5.25
N TYR A 76 10.92 -2.29 -4.35
CA TYR A 76 11.90 -3.33 -4.68
C TYR A 76 11.25 -4.70 -4.91
N GLY A 77 10.20 -5.04 -4.17
CA GLY A 77 9.42 -6.26 -4.37
C GLY A 77 8.60 -6.24 -5.66
N GLY A 78 8.56 -5.11 -6.37
CA GLY A 78 7.84 -4.98 -7.64
C GLY A 78 6.35 -5.25 -7.50
N THR A 79 5.77 -4.91 -6.34
CA THR A 79 4.34 -5.12 -6.05
C THR A 79 3.48 -3.98 -6.59
N ASP A 80 2.18 -4.20 -6.69
CA ASP A 80 1.25 -3.25 -7.30
C ASP A 80 0.32 -2.63 -6.25
N LEU A 81 0.66 -1.43 -5.80
CA LEU A 81 -0.18 -0.65 -4.88
C LEU A 81 -1.11 0.28 -5.67
N PHE A 82 -2.39 0.30 -5.31
CA PHE A 82 -3.44 1.06 -5.99
C PHE A 82 -3.11 2.55 -6.11
N VAL A 83 -2.72 3.20 -5.00
CA VAL A 83 -2.43 4.63 -4.97
C VAL A 83 -1.29 5.00 -5.92
N GLY A 84 -0.23 4.20 -5.97
CA GLY A 84 0.85 4.39 -6.94
C GLY A 84 0.38 4.21 -8.37
N ASN A 85 -0.44 3.17 -8.62
CA ASN A 85 -0.97 2.84 -9.93
C ASN A 85 -1.97 3.89 -10.47
N ILE A 86 -2.62 4.70 -9.62
CA ILE A 86 -3.40 5.88 -10.07
C ILE A 86 -2.50 6.79 -10.91
N PHE A 87 -1.36 7.21 -10.36
CA PHE A 87 -0.45 8.12 -11.04
C PHE A 87 0.14 7.48 -12.31
N TYR A 88 0.70 6.26 -12.21
CA TYR A 88 1.32 5.58 -13.36
C TYR A 88 0.36 5.44 -14.54
N PHE A 89 -0.85 4.95 -14.30
CA PHE A 89 -1.80 4.66 -15.38
C PHE A 89 -2.49 5.93 -15.88
N ALA A 90 -2.87 6.87 -15.01
CA ALA A 90 -3.46 8.14 -15.43
C ALA A 90 -2.49 8.93 -16.31
N PHE A 91 -1.24 9.09 -15.88
CA PHE A 91 -0.23 9.81 -16.65
C PHE A 91 -0.02 9.17 -18.03
N THR A 92 0.14 7.85 -18.08
CA THR A 92 0.39 7.12 -19.32
C THR A 92 -0.83 7.13 -20.27
N ALA A 93 -2.04 7.15 -19.73
CA ALA A 93 -3.27 7.27 -20.51
C ALA A 93 -3.46 8.67 -21.09
N ILE A 94 -3.17 9.73 -20.31
CA ILE A 94 -3.17 11.12 -20.80
C ILE A 94 -2.16 11.30 -21.95
N ARG A 95 -1.03 10.59 -21.89
CA ARG A 95 -0.02 10.56 -22.95
C ARG A 95 -0.43 9.72 -24.18
N GLY A 96 -1.63 9.14 -24.18
CA GLY A 96 -2.17 8.35 -25.29
C GLY A 96 -1.54 6.97 -25.44
N LYS A 97 -0.79 6.48 -24.44
CA LYS A 97 -0.08 5.19 -24.48
C LYS A 97 -0.90 4.03 -23.88
N MET A 98 -2.01 4.33 -23.22
CA MET A 98 -2.95 3.34 -22.67
C MET A 98 -4.39 3.76 -22.96
N LYS A 99 -5.28 2.79 -23.15
CA LYS A 99 -6.72 3.05 -23.32
C LYS A 99 -7.39 3.18 -21.95
N TRP A 100 -8.22 4.20 -21.77
CA TRP A 100 -8.94 4.44 -20.50
C TRP A 100 -9.75 3.25 -19.98
N PRO A 101 -10.48 2.47 -20.80
CA PRO A 101 -11.16 1.28 -20.30
C PRO A 101 -10.22 0.27 -19.65
N GLU A 102 -9.01 0.09 -20.19
CA GLU A 102 -8.00 -0.81 -19.61
C GLU A 102 -7.46 -0.25 -18.28
N VAL A 103 -7.29 1.07 -18.19
CA VAL A 103 -6.87 1.75 -16.96
C VAL A 103 -7.87 1.50 -15.82
N PHE A 104 -9.17 1.65 -16.08
CA PHE A 104 -10.21 1.40 -15.09
C PHE A 104 -10.21 -0.06 -14.61
N HIS A 105 -10.02 -1.03 -15.52
CA HIS A 105 -9.90 -2.45 -15.14
C HIS A 105 -8.68 -2.71 -14.27
N LEU A 106 -7.51 -2.15 -14.62
CA LEU A 106 -6.29 -2.27 -13.83
C LEU A 106 -6.45 -1.67 -12.44
N TRP A 107 -7.09 -0.51 -12.33
CA TRP A 107 -7.43 0.12 -11.05
C TRP A 107 -8.33 -0.76 -10.20
N LEU A 108 -9.41 -1.28 -10.78
CA LEU A 108 -10.34 -2.17 -10.08
C LEU A 108 -9.62 -3.43 -9.56
N ILE A 109 -8.83 -4.09 -10.40
CA ILE A 109 -8.13 -5.33 -10.01
C ILE A 109 -7.06 -5.05 -8.95
N THR A 110 -6.31 -3.94 -9.09
CA THR A 110 -5.31 -3.57 -8.08
C THR A 110 -5.99 -3.26 -6.74
N TYR A 111 -7.11 -2.53 -6.77
CA TYR A 111 -7.86 -2.17 -5.58
C TYR A 111 -8.42 -3.41 -4.87
N LEU A 112 -9.07 -4.31 -5.62
CA LEU A 112 -9.57 -5.58 -5.08
C LEU A 112 -8.43 -6.46 -4.53
N GLY A 113 -7.32 -6.55 -5.24
CA GLY A 113 -6.14 -7.27 -4.76
C GLY A 113 -5.59 -6.69 -3.47
N ASN A 114 -5.54 -5.35 -3.36
CA ASN A 114 -5.11 -4.71 -2.13
C ASN A 114 -6.08 -4.99 -0.97
N ILE A 115 -7.40 -5.01 -1.20
CA ILE A 115 -8.40 -5.39 -0.18
C ILE A 115 -8.20 -6.84 0.27
N ILE A 116 -8.08 -7.77 -0.67
CA ILE A 116 -7.85 -9.19 -0.39
C ILE A 116 -6.57 -9.37 0.42
N GLY A 117 -5.48 -8.69 0.03
CA GLY A 117 -4.23 -8.74 0.77
C GLY A 117 -4.34 -8.23 2.21
N THR A 118 -5.12 -7.17 2.44
CA THR A 118 -5.39 -6.68 3.80
C THR A 118 -6.15 -7.71 4.64
N PHE A 119 -7.16 -8.37 4.07
CA PHE A 119 -7.89 -9.44 4.76
C PHE A 119 -6.99 -10.65 5.07
N CYS A 120 -6.20 -11.10 4.09
CA CYS A 120 -5.24 -12.18 4.28
C CYS A 120 -4.22 -11.83 5.38
N PHE A 121 -3.68 -10.61 5.36
CA PHE A 121 -2.73 -10.16 6.38
C PHE A 121 -3.37 -10.10 7.76
N SER A 122 -4.56 -9.51 7.88
CA SER A 122 -5.31 -9.47 9.15
C SER A 122 -5.53 -10.86 9.74
N LEU A 123 -5.90 -11.83 8.90
CA LEU A 123 -6.06 -13.23 9.32
C LEU A 123 -4.74 -13.83 9.82
N LEU A 124 -3.62 -13.58 9.14
CA LEU A 124 -2.30 -14.04 9.59
C LEU A 124 -1.93 -13.46 10.95
N ILE A 125 -2.19 -12.17 11.18
CA ILE A 125 -1.93 -11.50 12.45
C ILE A 125 -2.81 -12.08 13.56
N HIS A 126 -4.08 -12.34 13.28
CA HIS A 126 -4.98 -12.99 14.22
C HIS A 126 -4.50 -14.40 14.61
N LEU A 127 -4.18 -15.24 13.62
CA LEU A 127 -3.72 -16.61 13.83
C LEU A 127 -2.35 -16.69 14.52
N SER A 128 -1.48 -15.70 14.31
CA SER A 128 -0.18 -15.63 14.98
C SER A 128 -0.27 -15.32 16.48
N GLY A 129 -1.44 -14.90 16.98
CA GLY A 129 -1.62 -14.42 18.34
C GLY A 129 -1.06 -13.01 18.59
N LEU A 130 -0.41 -12.39 17.61
CA LEU A 130 0.18 -11.06 17.73
C LEU A 130 -0.86 -9.97 18.02
N TYR A 131 -2.12 -10.18 17.62
CA TYR A 131 -3.21 -9.27 17.97
C TYR A 131 -3.44 -9.11 19.48
N ASN A 132 -3.03 -10.09 20.29
CA ASN A 132 -3.16 -10.03 21.75
C ASN A 132 -2.09 -9.14 22.40
N ASP A 133 -1.04 -8.75 21.67
CA ASP A 133 -0.04 -7.79 22.12
C ASP A 133 -0.69 -6.39 22.29
N PRO A 134 -0.61 -5.75 23.47
CA PRO A 134 -1.21 -4.44 23.71
C PRO A 134 -0.79 -3.37 22.70
N THR A 135 0.45 -3.43 22.19
CA THR A 135 0.97 -2.46 21.22
C THR A 135 0.32 -2.60 19.84
N VAL A 136 -0.04 -3.84 19.45
CA VAL A 136 -0.74 -4.12 18.20
C VAL A 136 -2.24 -3.84 18.38
N LYS A 137 -2.80 -4.15 19.55
CA LYS A 137 -4.19 -3.84 19.89
C LYS A 137 -4.47 -2.34 19.89
N TRP A 138 -3.48 -1.52 20.27
CA TRP A 138 -3.57 -0.06 20.24
C TRP A 138 -3.87 0.49 18.82
N ILE A 139 -3.41 -0.19 17.76
CA ILE A 139 -3.75 0.15 16.37
C ILE A 139 -5.27 0.18 16.16
N SER A 140 -6.00 -0.76 16.77
CA SER A 140 -7.46 -0.81 16.69
C SER A 140 -8.11 0.41 17.34
N ILE A 141 -7.56 0.91 18.45
CA ILE A 141 -8.05 2.11 19.15
C ILE A 141 -7.84 3.34 18.26
N CYS A 142 -6.63 3.49 17.69
CA CYS A 142 -6.34 4.58 16.75
C CYS A 142 -7.27 4.56 15.54
N MET A 143 -7.55 3.38 14.99
CA MET A 143 -8.47 3.22 13.86
C MET A 143 -9.90 3.60 14.22
N HIS A 144 -10.40 3.20 15.40
CA HIS A 144 -11.73 3.62 15.87
C HIS A 144 -11.81 5.13 16.05
N HIS A 145 -10.79 5.74 16.66
CA HIS A 145 -10.73 7.18 16.84
C HIS A 145 -10.72 7.93 15.49
N GLN A 146 -9.92 7.44 14.53
CA GLN A 146 -9.88 8.02 13.18
C GLN A 146 -11.21 7.86 12.44
N ALA A 147 -11.90 6.73 12.58
CA ALA A 147 -13.21 6.51 11.96
C ALA A 147 -14.26 7.49 12.51
N ASN A 148 -14.30 7.70 13.83
CA ASN A 148 -15.21 8.65 14.46
C ASN A 148 -14.94 10.09 13.98
N ASN A 149 -13.67 10.50 13.91
CA ASN A 149 -13.30 11.83 13.40
C ASN A 149 -13.76 12.07 11.95
N ILE A 150 -13.82 11.01 11.12
CA ILE A 150 -14.33 11.12 9.75
C ILE A 150 -15.85 11.29 9.75
N ILE A 151 -16.56 10.53 10.59
CA ILE A 151 -18.03 10.62 10.71
C ILE A 151 -18.43 12.01 11.21
N ASP A 152 -17.75 12.51 12.23
CA ASP A 152 -18.02 13.83 12.83
C ASP A 152 -17.68 15.01 11.89
N ALA A 153 -16.94 14.75 10.80
CA ALA A 153 -16.59 15.76 9.80
C ALA A 153 -17.67 15.96 8.71
N PHE A 154 -18.74 15.14 8.69
CA PHE A 154 -19.89 15.25 7.78
C PHE A 154 -21.16 15.66 8.50
#